data_AF-A0A6G0VR73-F1
#
_entry.id   AF-A0A6G0VR73-F1
#
_cell.length_a   1.000
_cell.length_b   1.000
_cell.length_c   1.000
_cell.angle_alpha   90.00
_cell.angle_beta   90.00
_cell.angle_gamma   90.00
#
_symmetry.space_group_name_H-M   'P 1'
#
loop_
_entity.id
_entity.type
_entity.pdbx_description
1 polymer ?
#
loop_
_entity_poly.entity_id
_entity_poly.type
_entity_poly.pdbx_seq_one_letter_code
_entity_poly.pdbx_strand_id
1 'polypeptide(L)'
;MYYSRQLSCYNFGIHLGDNNTAFMCIWDESIASRGSSEIASCLFEVINKNDNMINRKKLILWSDNCAGQNKNKTLLVFMLFLVNMGIFDEIIQKFLVSGHSFLACDRDFAIIEKRRRVCTNFAPSDLQKMVRTAKLTNPFQVIPMDENHFFSFKDI
;
A
#
# COMPACT_ATOMS: atom_id res chain seq x y z
N MET A 1 16.40 -25.82 -19.31
CA MET A 1 16.60 -24.39 -19.59
C MET A 1 16.17 -23.62 -18.36
N TYR A 2 17.10 -23.24 -17.49
CA TYR A 2 16.80 -22.47 -16.27
C TYR A 2 16.86 -20.99 -16.63
N TYR A 3 15.71 -20.33 -16.72
CA TYR A 3 15.64 -18.89 -16.88
C TYR A 3 15.95 -18.25 -15.52
N SER A 4 17.09 -17.55 -15.42
CA SER A 4 17.38 -16.71 -14.26
C SER A 4 16.43 -15.50 -14.31
N ARG A 5 15.35 -15.54 -13.54
CA ARG A 5 14.41 -14.41 -13.39
C ARG A 5 14.86 -13.52 -12.25
N GLN A 6 14.76 -12.21 -12.43
CA GLN A 6 14.98 -11.25 -11.34
C GLN A 6 13.90 -11.41 -10.26
N LEU A 7 14.32 -11.31 -8.99
CA LEU A 7 13.42 -11.38 -7.84
C LEU A 7 12.30 -10.34 -7.96
N SER A 8 11.04 -10.78 -7.91
CA SER A 8 9.91 -9.86 -7.98
C SER A 8 9.76 -9.09 -6.66
N CYS A 9 9.87 -7.76 -6.71
CA CYS A 9 9.57 -6.87 -5.59
C CYS A 9 8.23 -6.17 -5.82
N TYR A 10 7.40 -6.12 -4.79
CA TYR A 10 6.08 -5.50 -4.79
C TYR A 10 6.12 -4.20 -3.98
N ASN A 11 5.35 -3.21 -4.44
CA ASN A 11 5.20 -1.93 -3.76
C ASN A 11 3.72 -1.55 -3.75
N PHE A 12 3.13 -1.41 -2.56
CA PHE A 12 1.79 -0.92 -2.36
C PHE A 12 1.81 0.51 -1.80
N GLY A 13 1.22 1.44 -2.55
CA GLY A 13 1.26 2.87 -2.24
C GLY A 13 -0.04 3.35 -1.62
N ILE A 14 0.05 3.94 -0.43
CA ILE A 14 -1.07 4.59 0.26
C ILE A 14 -0.75 6.07 0.42
N HIS A 15 -1.58 6.93 -0.17
CA HIS A 15 -1.43 8.37 -0.08
C HIS A 15 -2.47 8.95 0.89
N LEU A 16 -2.02 9.64 1.94
CA LEU A 16 -2.89 10.39 2.84
C LEU A 16 -3.09 11.80 2.32
N GLY A 17 -4.31 12.10 1.90
CA GLY A 17 -4.66 13.42 1.39
C GLY A 17 -4.53 14.56 2.41
N ASP A 18 -4.73 14.28 3.70
CA ASP A 18 -4.74 15.33 4.73
C ASP A 18 -3.36 15.95 4.98
N ASN A 19 -2.36 15.08 5.13
CA ASN A 19 -0.99 15.50 5.40
C ASN A 19 -0.12 15.52 4.12
N ASN A 20 -0.71 15.13 2.98
CA ASN A 20 -0.04 14.93 1.70
C ASN A 20 1.19 14.01 1.82
N THR A 21 1.13 13.04 2.74
CA THR A 21 2.17 12.05 3.02
C THR A 21 1.85 10.75 2.30
N ALA A 22 2.87 10.14 1.71
CA ALA A 22 2.72 8.91 0.96
C ALA A 22 3.56 7.79 1.58
N PHE A 23 2.88 6.70 1.89
CA PHE A 23 3.45 5.48 2.43
C PHE A 23 3.63 4.46 1.31
N MET A 24 4.77 3.80 1.31
CA MET A 24 5.15 2.80 0.32
C MET A 24 5.49 1.51 1.07
N CYS A 25 4.59 0.54 1.04
CA CYS A 25 4.78 -0.77 1.65
C CYS A 25 5.49 -1.67 0.65
N ILE A 26 6.72 -2.11 0.96
CA ILE A 26 7.58 -2.84 0.03
C ILE A 26 7.93 -4.21 0.62
N TRP A 27 7.73 -5.26 -0.18
CA TRP A 27 8.15 -6.64 0.11
C TRP A 27 8.54 -7.34 -1.20
N ASP A 28 9.14 -8.51 -1.08
CA ASP A 28 9.48 -9.35 -2.22
C ASP A 28 8.71 -10.69 -2.20
N GLU A 29 8.77 -11.40 -3.33
CA GLU A 29 8.04 -12.65 -3.53
C GLU A 29 8.43 -13.80 -2.60
N SER A 30 9.57 -13.72 -1.90
CA SER A 30 9.93 -14.70 -0.88
C SER A 30 9.13 -14.55 0.41
N ILE A 31 8.62 -13.35 0.70
CA ILE A 31 7.92 -13.01 1.93
C ILE A 31 6.43 -13.31 1.81
N ALA A 32 5.79 -12.73 0.78
CA ALA A 32 4.36 -12.86 0.58
C ALA A 32 3.96 -12.65 -0.87
N SER A 33 2.73 -13.05 -1.20
CA SER A 33 2.13 -12.84 -2.51
C SER A 33 1.58 -11.41 -2.64
N ARG A 34 0.80 -11.18 -3.69
CA ARG A 34 0.19 -9.87 -4.04
C ARG A 34 -1.34 -9.92 -4.00
N GLY A 35 -1.89 -10.73 -3.10
CA GLY A 35 -3.32 -10.96 -2.94
C GLY A 35 -4.00 -9.89 -2.10
N SER A 36 -5.31 -10.06 -1.91
CA SER A 36 -6.14 -9.12 -1.15
C SER A 36 -5.80 -9.07 0.34
N SER A 37 -5.31 -10.18 0.91
CA SER A 37 -4.95 -10.27 2.33
C SER A 37 -3.69 -9.45 2.63
N GLU A 38 -2.73 -9.46 1.70
CA GLU A 38 -1.52 -8.66 1.80
C GLU A 38 -1.82 -7.16 1.69
N ILE A 39 -2.77 -6.79 0.83
CA ILE A 39 -3.24 -5.40 0.70
C ILE A 39 -3.93 -4.92 1.99
N ALA A 40 -4.81 -5.73 2.56
CA ALA A 40 -5.45 -5.43 3.85
C ALA A 40 -4.43 -5.29 4.99
N SER A 41 -3.43 -6.17 5.01
CA SER A 41 -2.34 -6.12 5.99
C SER A 41 -1.47 -4.87 5.86
N CYS A 42 -1.14 -4.46 4.63
CA CYS A 42 -0.42 -3.19 4.39
C CYS A 42 -1.24 -1.98 4.87
N LEU A 43 -2.55 -2.00 4.64
CA LEU A 43 -3.44 -0.93 5.10
C LEU A 43 -3.50 -0.87 6.63
N PHE A 44 -3.57 -2.02 7.30
CA PHE A 44 -3.51 -2.11 8.76
C PHE A 44 -2.22 -1.53 9.33
N GLU A 45 -1.08 -1.90 8.74
CA GLU A 45 0.22 -1.42 9.17
C GLU A 45 0.36 0.10 9.04
N VAL A 46 -0.16 0.69 7.96
CA VAL A 46 -0.17 2.16 7.78
C VAL A 46 -1.08 2.85 8.78
N ILE A 47 -2.24 2.27 9.10
CA ILE A 47 -3.15 2.81 10.12
C ILE A 47 -2.48 2.79 11.50
N ASN A 48 -1.82 1.69 11.86
CA ASN A 48 -1.14 1.56 13.15
C ASN A 48 0.10 2.45 13.28
N LYS A 49 0.84 2.66 12.18
CA LYS A 49 2.02 3.56 12.20
C LYS A 49 1.67 5.03 12.28
N ASN A 50 0.43 5.40 11.97
CA ASN A 50 -0.01 6.78 12.01
C ASN A 50 -0.94 7.01 13.19
N ASP A 51 -0.37 7.38 14.34
CA ASP A 51 -1.11 7.68 15.57
C ASP A 51 -2.24 8.70 15.36
N ASN A 52 -2.07 9.61 14.40
CA ASN A 52 -3.09 10.61 14.06
C ASN A 52 -4.34 10.02 13.39
N MET A 53 -4.28 8.80 12.83
CA MET A 53 -5.42 8.13 12.23
C MET A 53 -6.30 7.42 13.26
N ILE A 54 -5.70 6.86 14.31
CA ILE A 54 -6.42 6.13 15.37
C ILE A 54 -7.40 7.04 16.13
N ASN A 55 -7.08 8.33 16.25
CA ASN A 55 -7.96 9.31 16.90
C ASN A 55 -9.14 9.79 16.03
N ARG A 56 -9.25 9.34 14.76
CA ARG A 56 -10.28 9.82 13.85
C ARG A 56 -11.44 8.84 13.78
N LYS A 57 -12.65 9.38 13.84
CA LYS A 57 -13.89 8.60 13.78
C LYS A 57 -14.25 8.09 12.40
N LYS A 58 -13.84 8.79 11.34
CA LYS A 58 -14.27 8.51 9.97
C LYS A 58 -13.08 8.33 9.03
N LEU A 59 -13.06 7.23 8.29
CA LEU A 59 -12.07 6.93 7.27
C LEU A 59 -12.71 6.97 5.88
N ILE A 60 -12.12 7.70 4.94
CA ILE A 60 -12.53 7.72 3.53
C ILE A 60 -11.40 7.15 2.70
N LEU A 61 -11.65 6.01 2.07
CA LEU A 61 -10.71 5.34 1.18
C LEU A 61 -11.07 5.63 -0.27
N TRP A 62 -10.10 6.09 -1.04
CA TRP A 62 -10.22 6.22 -2.49
C TRP A 62 -9.38 5.12 -3.15
N SER A 63 -10.05 4.24 -3.89
CA SER A 63 -9.41 3.07 -4.50
C SER A 63 -9.69 3.02 -6.00
N ASP A 64 -8.79 2.37 -6.73
CA ASP A 64 -9.04 1.98 -8.11
C ASP A 64 -10.04 0.80 -8.17
N ASN A 65 -10.57 0.51 -9.36
CA ASN A 65 -11.54 -0.57 -9.56
C ASN A 65 -10.89 -1.96 -9.69
N CYS A 66 -9.67 -2.16 -9.16
CA CYS A 66 -8.96 -3.44 -9.26
C CYS A 66 -9.64 -4.50 -8.38
N ALA A 67 -10.34 -5.46 -9.00
CA ALA A 67 -11.03 -6.56 -8.29
C ALA A 67 -10.08 -7.43 -7.46
N GLY A 68 -8.87 -7.69 -7.96
CA GLY A 68 -7.90 -8.54 -7.26
C GLY A 68 -7.36 -7.93 -5.96
N GLN A 69 -7.34 -6.60 -5.85
CA GLN A 69 -6.66 -5.90 -4.74
C GLN A 69 -7.63 -5.11 -3.87
N ASN A 70 -8.47 -4.28 -4.49
CA ASN A 70 -9.27 -3.29 -3.76
C ASN A 70 -10.77 -3.60 -3.76
N LYS A 71 -11.28 -4.31 -4.77
CA LYS A 71 -12.70 -4.66 -4.89
C LYS A 71 -12.91 -6.16 -4.67
N ASN A 72 -12.68 -6.60 -3.44
CA ASN A 72 -12.85 -7.99 -3.00
C ASN A 72 -13.51 -8.08 -1.61
N LYS A 73 -14.02 -9.28 -1.29
CA LYS A 73 -14.66 -9.58 0.00
C LYS A 73 -13.68 -9.38 1.17
N THR A 74 -12.41 -9.76 0.99
CA THR A 74 -11.38 -9.69 2.03
C THR A 74 -11.24 -8.26 2.58
N LEU A 75 -11.13 -7.26 1.70
CA LEU A 75 -10.99 -5.87 2.11
C LEU A 75 -12.26 -5.33 2.77
N LEU A 76 -13.43 -5.78 2.30
CA LEU A 76 -14.72 -5.43 2.94
C LEU A 76 -14.81 -6.01 4.36
N VAL A 77 -14.47 -7.28 4.54
CA VAL A 77 -14.43 -7.93 5.87
C VAL A 77 -13.41 -7.26 6.77
N PHE A 78 -12.24 -6.90 6.23
CA PHE A 78 -11.23 -6.15 6.95
C PHE A 78 -11.74 -4.77 7.42
N MET A 79 -12.41 -4.00 6.57
CA MET A 79 -13.01 -2.73 6.98
C MET A 79 -14.07 -2.92 8.06
N LEU A 80 -14.92 -3.95 7.94
CA LEU A 80 -15.91 -4.27 8.97
C LEU A 80 -15.25 -4.65 10.29
N PHE A 81 -14.13 -5.40 10.25
CA PHE A 81 -13.34 -5.73 11.42
C PHE A 81 -12.81 -4.47 12.13
N LEU A 82 -12.28 -3.49 11.39
CA LEU A 82 -11.80 -2.24 11.96
C LEU A 82 -12.91 -1.45 12.69
N VAL A 83 -14.13 -1.45 12.12
CA VAL A 83 -15.30 -0.82 12.75
C VAL A 83 -15.71 -1.58 14.00
N ASN A 84 -15.78 -2.92 13.94
CA ASN A 84 -16.14 -3.74 15.09
C ASN A 84 -15.12 -3.67 16.24
N MET A 85 -13.84 -3.43 15.94
CA MET A 85 -12.80 -3.18 16.94
C MET A 85 -12.88 -1.77 17.55
N GLY A 86 -13.77 -0.91 17.05
CA GLY A 86 -13.92 0.47 17.53
C GLY A 86 -12.78 1.39 17.12
N ILE A 87 -11.98 1.01 16.11
CA ILE A 87 -10.90 1.87 15.58
C ILE A 87 -11.51 3.03 14.78
N PHE A 88 -12.57 2.77 14.02
CA PHE A 88 -13.32 3.78 13.28
C PHE A 88 -14.83 3.60 13.51
N ASP A 89 -15.57 4.70 13.63
CA ASP A 89 -17.03 4.69 13.70
C ASP A 89 -17.64 4.44 12.31
N GLU A 90 -16.99 4.95 11.25
CA GLU A 90 -17.48 4.85 9.87
C GLU A 90 -16.33 4.76 8.86
N ILE A 91 -16.39 3.78 7.96
CA ILE A 91 -15.45 3.65 6.83
C ILE A 91 -16.22 3.75 5.52
N ILE A 92 -15.85 4.70 4.67
CA ILE A 92 -16.41 4.86 3.32
C ILE A 92 -15.35 4.49 2.28
N GLN A 93 -15.60 3.43 1.53
CA GLN A 93 -14.79 3.11 0.35
C GLN A 93 -15.43 3.71 -0.91
N LYS A 94 -14.66 4.54 -1.62
CA LYS A 94 -15.03 5.18 -2.89
C LYS A 94 -14.18 4.63 -4.01
N PHE A 95 -14.82 4.35 -5.13
CA PHE A 95 -14.16 3.92 -6.36
C PHE A 95 -14.24 5.01 -7.41
N LEU A 96 -13.18 5.14 -8.21
CA LEU A 96 -13.15 6.10 -9.32
C LEU A 96 -14.02 5.66 -10.49
N VAL A 97 -14.56 6.65 -11.21
CA VAL A 97 -15.31 6.43 -12.45
C VAL A 97 -14.32 6.11 -13.58
N SER A 98 -14.73 5.22 -14.49
CA SER A 98 -13.95 4.91 -15.69
C SER A 98 -13.68 6.19 -16.50
N GLY A 99 -12.45 6.40 -16.95
CA GLY A 99 -12.01 7.62 -17.65
C GLY A 99 -11.53 8.76 -16.72
N HIS A 100 -11.81 8.68 -15.41
CA HIS A 100 -11.31 9.61 -14.40
C HIS A 100 -10.57 8.85 -13.29
N SER A 101 -9.65 7.98 -13.69
CA SER A 101 -9.00 7.00 -12.81
C SER A 101 -7.69 7.47 -12.18
N PHE A 102 -7.38 8.77 -12.26
CA PHE A 102 -6.12 9.31 -11.75
C PHE A 102 -6.17 9.54 -10.24
N LEU A 103 -5.41 8.75 -9.49
CA LEU A 103 -5.22 8.86 -8.05
C LEU A 103 -3.96 9.65 -7.71
N ALA A 104 -3.90 10.19 -6.49
CA ALA A 104 -2.67 10.77 -5.95
C ALA A 104 -1.51 9.75 -5.95
N CYS A 105 -1.82 8.47 -5.70
CA CYS A 105 -0.85 7.38 -5.77
C CYS A 105 -0.20 7.25 -7.16
N ASP A 106 -0.92 7.51 -8.26
CA ASP A 106 -0.35 7.42 -9.62
C ASP A 106 0.75 8.46 -9.84
N ARG A 107 0.56 9.66 -9.27
CA ARG A 107 1.59 10.71 -9.27
C ARG A 107 2.82 10.27 -8.49
N ASP A 108 2.62 9.64 -7.33
CA ASP A 108 3.71 9.17 -6.49
C ASP A 108 4.51 8.06 -7.19
N PHE A 109 3.84 7.10 -7.82
CA PHE A 109 4.48 6.05 -8.61
C PHE A 109 5.22 6.61 -9.83
N ALA A 110 4.71 7.64 -10.49
CA ALA A 110 5.40 8.30 -11.60
C ALA A 110 6.73 8.94 -11.16
N ILE A 111 6.78 9.53 -9.96
CA ILE A 111 8.02 10.08 -9.38
C ILE A 111 9.02 8.95 -9.10
N ILE A 112 8.57 7.86 -8.49
CA ILE A 112 9.40 6.69 -8.20
C ILE A 112 9.93 6.08 -9.50
N GLU A 113 9.11 5.94 -10.53
CA GLU A 113 9.52 5.39 -11.82
C GLU A 113 10.59 6.26 -12.49
N LYS A 114 10.42 7.59 -12.47
CA LYS A 114 11.41 8.54 -12.98
C LYS A 114 12.76 8.37 -12.26
N ARG A 115 12.75 8.18 -10.94
CA ARG A 115 13.97 7.92 -10.16
C ARG A 115 14.57 6.55 -10.50
N ARG A 116 13.74 5.51 -10.64
CA ARG A 116 14.19 4.15 -10.99
C ARG A 116 14.96 4.10 -12.29
N ARG A 117 14.58 4.91 -13.30
CA ARG A 117 15.26 4.94 -14.62
C ARG A 117 16.71 5.45 -14.56
N VAL A 118 17.10 6.18 -13.51
CA VAL A 118 18.45 6.74 -13.35
C VAL A 118 19.25 6.08 -12.22
N CYS A 119 18.70 5.06 -11.57
CA CYS A 119 19.34 4.34 -10.47
C CYS A 119 19.52 2.86 -10.82
N THR A 120 20.69 2.31 -10.52
CA THR A 120 20.95 0.87 -10.56
C THR A 120 20.61 0.26 -9.21
N ASN A 121 19.65 -0.66 -9.18
CA ASN A 121 19.23 -1.36 -7.96
C ASN A 121 19.51 -2.84 -8.14
N PHE A 122 20.28 -3.44 -7.23
CA PHE A 122 20.67 -4.86 -7.31
C PHE A 122 19.99 -5.70 -6.22
N ALA A 123 19.71 -5.10 -5.06
CA ALA A 123 19.02 -5.74 -3.95
C ALA A 123 17.65 -5.07 -3.66
N PRO A 124 16.69 -5.79 -3.03
CA PRO A 124 15.44 -5.20 -2.55
C PRO A 124 15.64 -3.99 -1.62
N SER A 125 16.70 -4.02 -0.80
CA SER A 125 17.09 -2.89 0.04
C SER A 125 17.44 -1.63 -0.74
N ASP A 126 17.97 -1.78 -1.96
CA ASP A 126 18.32 -0.65 -2.83
C ASP A 126 17.04 -0.01 -3.38
N LEU A 127 16.03 -0.81 -3.71
CA LEU A 127 14.71 -0.30 -4.08
C LEU A 127 14.09 0.53 -2.96
N GLN A 128 14.17 0.07 -1.71
CA GLN A 128 13.67 0.84 -0.57
C GLN A 128 14.40 2.18 -0.41
N LYS A 129 15.73 2.19 -0.52
CA LYS A 129 16.54 3.43 -0.48
C LYS A 129 16.22 4.35 -1.66
N MET A 130 16.04 3.79 -2.84
CA MET A 130 15.68 4.52 -4.05
C MET A 130 14.32 5.21 -3.89
N VAL A 131 13.31 4.50 -3.36
CA VAL A 131 11.99 5.08 -3.09
C VAL A 131 12.09 6.21 -2.06
N ARG A 132 12.82 6.02 -0.95
CA ARG A 132 13.02 7.10 0.06
C ARG A 132 13.66 8.36 -0.55
N THR A 133 14.56 8.21 -1.50
CA THR A 133 15.28 9.32 -2.15
C THR A 133 14.61 9.84 -3.42
N ALA A 134 13.47 9.27 -3.84
CA ALA A 134 12.80 9.64 -5.07
C ALA A 134 12.23 11.07 -5.04
N LYS A 135 11.95 11.60 -3.83
CA LYS A 135 11.38 12.94 -3.63
C LYS A 135 12.21 13.70 -2.59
N LEU A 136 12.64 14.91 -2.95
CA LEU A 136 13.45 15.77 -2.08
C LEU A 136 12.61 16.45 -0.99
N THR A 137 11.39 16.89 -1.34
CA THR A 137 10.45 17.56 -0.44
C THR A 137 9.35 16.61 -0.01
N ASN A 138 9.15 16.42 1.30
CA ASN A 138 8.24 15.41 1.86
C ASN A 138 8.49 13.99 1.31
N PRO A 139 9.61 13.35 1.70
CA PRO A 139 10.00 12.03 1.21
C PRO A 139 8.96 10.95 1.49
N PHE A 140 8.96 9.90 0.65
CA PHE A 140 8.09 8.74 0.84
C PHE A 140 8.43 8.00 2.13
N GLN A 141 7.41 7.66 2.91
CA GLN A 141 7.56 6.82 4.10
C GLN A 141 7.58 5.36 3.66
N VAL A 142 8.77 4.77 3.57
CA VAL A 142 8.93 3.38 3.14
C VAL A 142 8.83 2.44 4.33
N ILE A 143 7.82 1.58 4.29
CA ILE A 143 7.57 0.50 5.24
C ILE A 143 8.06 -0.81 4.62
N PRO A 144 9.16 -1.40 5.11
CA PRO A 144 9.50 -2.77 4.76
C PRO A 144 8.47 -3.69 5.42
N MET A 145 7.79 -4.52 4.62
CA MET A 145 6.87 -5.52 5.11
C MET A 145 7.59 -6.87 5.21
N ASP A 146 7.43 -7.52 6.35
CA ASP A 146 7.98 -8.83 6.69
C ASP A 146 6.84 -9.85 6.87
N GLU A 147 7.17 -11.14 6.96
CA GLU A 147 6.20 -12.24 7.10
C GLU A 147 5.21 -12.02 8.27
N ASN A 148 5.71 -11.49 9.39
CA ASN A 148 4.91 -11.21 10.59
C ASN A 148 3.83 -10.14 10.39
N HIS A 149 3.97 -9.30 9.36
CA HIS A 149 3.01 -8.25 9.07
C HIS A 149 1.84 -8.74 8.23
N PHE A 150 1.91 -9.95 7.65
CA PHE A 150 0.87 -10.47 6.75
C PHE A 150 -0.12 -11.39 7.48
N PHE A 151 -1.38 -10.97 7.52
CA PHE A 151 -2.46 -11.73 8.14
C PHE A 151 -3.33 -12.41 7.08
N SER A 152 -3.71 -13.67 7.31
CA SER A 152 -4.67 -14.39 6.47
C SER A 152 -6.10 -14.05 6.91
N PHE A 153 -6.86 -13.43 6.03
CA PHE A 153 -8.29 -13.11 6.25
C PHE A 153 -9.22 -14.10 5.52
N LYS A 154 -8.74 -15.31 5.19
CA LYS A 154 -9.53 -16.30 4.43
C LYS A 154 -10.58 -17.01 5.29
N ASP A 155 -10.39 -17.04 6.60
CA ASP A 155 -11.22 -17.81 7.55
C ASP A 155 -12.13 -16.92 8.42
N ILE A 156 -12.31 -15.65 8.05
CA ILE A 156 -13.21 -14.66 8.68
C ILE A 156 -14.40 -14.40 7.74
#